data_AF-A0A2N4S7N0-F1
#
_entry.id   AF-A0A2N4S7N0-F1
#
_cell.length_a   1.000
_cell.length_b   1.000
_cell.length_c   1.000
_cell.angle_alpha   90.00
_cell.angle_beta   90.00
_cell.angle_gamma   90.00
#
_symmetry.space_group_name_H-M   'P 1'
#
loop_
_entity.id
_entity.type
_entity.pdbx_description
1 polymer ?
#
loop_
_entity_poly.entity_id
_entity_poly.type
_entity_poly.pdbx_seq_one_letter_code
_entity_poly.pdbx_strand_id
1 'polypeptide(L)'
;MIPFSQSIFASIRTYSCPEEIKASDSYTLTVDGIPVHVIDNPVPCSFAAFEMEQAVSVEIESKVTVKWVDVRPLSAGIKPVIKEDKICFTITEPGNYSVEINGKLSHPLFIFPRSGLPKVSLKLKWDWYIHREAYYAGI
;
A
#
# COMPACT_ATOMS: atom_id res chain seq x y z
N MET A 1 -44.29 -6.17 15.74
CA MET A 1 -43.26 -5.12 15.61
C MET A 1 -41.93 -5.78 15.96
N ILE A 2 -41.10 -6.08 14.98
CA ILE A 2 -39.82 -6.79 15.15
C ILE A 2 -38.75 -5.72 15.28
N PRO A 3 -37.90 -5.69 16.33
CA PRO A 3 -36.81 -4.74 16.39
C PRO A 3 -35.76 -5.14 15.34
N PHE A 4 -35.48 -4.21 14.43
CA PHE A 4 -34.36 -4.28 13.50
C PHE A 4 -33.08 -4.16 14.32
N SER A 5 -32.30 -5.25 14.40
CA SER A 5 -30.94 -5.19 14.97
C SER A 5 -30.01 -4.58 13.92
N GLN A 6 -29.53 -3.36 14.17
CA GLN A 6 -28.42 -2.79 13.40
C GLN A 6 -27.11 -3.22 14.06
N SER A 7 -26.29 -3.99 13.33
CA SER A 7 -24.89 -4.28 13.71
C SER A 7 -23.95 -3.19 13.18
N ILE A 8 -22.94 -2.90 14.00
CA ILE A 8 -22.04 -1.73 13.98
C ILE A 8 -20.67 -2.15 13.39
N PHE A 9 -20.16 -1.34 12.43
CA PHE A 9 -18.75 -1.13 11.98
C PHE A 9 -17.97 -2.28 11.31
N ALA A 10 -17.69 -2.16 10.00
CA ALA A 10 -16.60 -2.86 9.33
C ALA A 10 -15.46 -1.87 8.99
N SER A 11 -14.20 -2.23 9.26
CA SER A 11 -13.01 -1.38 9.04
C SER A 11 -12.05 -1.97 7.99
N ILE A 12 -12.60 -2.60 6.95
CA ILE A 12 -11.81 -3.26 5.90
C ILE A 12 -11.92 -2.65 4.54
N ARG A 13 -10.87 -2.86 3.75
CA ARG A 13 -10.93 -2.82 2.29
C ARG A 13 -10.14 -3.98 1.72
N THR A 14 -10.87 -4.83 1.01
CA THR A 14 -10.35 -5.91 0.19
C THR A 14 -10.18 -5.44 -1.25
N TYR A 15 -9.39 -6.17 -2.03
CA TYR A 15 -9.33 -6.03 -3.49
C TYR A 15 -10.00 -7.24 -4.18
N SER A 16 -11.25 -7.10 -4.61
CA SER A 16 -11.87 -8.12 -5.47
C SER A 16 -11.10 -8.22 -6.80
N CYS A 17 -11.15 -9.39 -7.43
CA CYS A 17 -10.38 -9.69 -8.62
C CYS A 17 -11.21 -10.68 -9.50
N PRO A 18 -11.07 -10.69 -10.84
CA PRO A 18 -12.07 -11.22 -11.79
C PRO A 18 -11.98 -12.73 -11.96
N GLU A 19 -13.11 -13.45 -11.97
CA GLU A 19 -13.19 -14.91 -11.99
C GLU A 19 -12.46 -15.61 -13.16
N GLU A 20 -12.22 -14.90 -14.26
CA GLU A 20 -11.59 -15.44 -15.46
C GLU A 20 -10.06 -15.35 -15.45
N ILE A 21 -9.46 -14.32 -14.81
CA ILE A 21 -8.07 -14.48 -14.38
C ILE A 21 -8.20 -15.50 -13.32
N LYS A 22 -7.61 -16.65 -13.60
CA LYS A 22 -7.77 -17.75 -12.70
C LYS A 22 -7.44 -17.23 -11.33
N ALA A 23 -8.48 -17.18 -10.48
CA ALA A 23 -8.31 -17.12 -9.05
C ALA A 23 -7.21 -18.13 -8.88
N SER A 24 -6.06 -17.63 -8.43
CA SER A 24 -4.81 -18.33 -8.57
C SER A 24 -5.12 -19.78 -8.32
N ASP A 25 -4.74 -20.66 -9.24
CA ASP A 25 -5.06 -22.10 -9.12
C ASP A 25 -4.65 -22.68 -7.76
N SER A 26 -3.84 -21.91 -7.06
CA SER A 26 -3.20 -22.14 -5.79
C SER A 26 -3.83 -21.34 -4.61
N TYR A 27 -4.54 -20.20 -4.82
CA TYR A 27 -4.90 -19.25 -3.74
C TYR A 27 -6.27 -18.55 -3.84
N THR A 28 -6.86 -18.25 -2.67
CA THR A 28 -8.04 -17.38 -2.42
C THR A 28 -7.79 -16.48 -1.21
N LEU A 29 -8.51 -15.36 -1.03
CA LEU A 29 -8.28 -14.39 0.07
C LEU A 29 -9.61 -13.84 0.63
N THR A 30 -9.64 -13.37 1.88
CA THR A 30 -10.78 -12.65 2.51
C THR A 30 -10.23 -11.56 3.46
N VAL A 31 -10.92 -10.43 3.69
CA VAL A 31 -10.56 -9.42 4.71
C VAL A 31 -11.85 -8.86 5.36
N ASP A 32 -11.89 -8.72 6.70
CA ASP A 32 -13.09 -8.55 7.57
C ASP A 32 -14.29 -9.40 7.14
N GLY A 33 -14.04 -10.67 6.79
CA GLY A 33 -15.08 -11.62 6.34
C GLY A 33 -15.54 -11.42 4.90
N ILE A 34 -14.99 -10.45 4.17
CA ILE A 34 -15.28 -10.17 2.76
C ILE A 34 -14.25 -10.90 1.88
N PRO A 35 -14.63 -11.76 0.91
CA PRO A 35 -13.67 -12.38 -0.02
C PRO A 35 -12.95 -11.38 -0.93
N VAL A 36 -11.73 -11.76 -1.30
CA VAL A 36 -10.73 -11.02 -2.06
C VAL A 36 -10.08 -12.02 -2.99
N HIS A 37 -9.81 -11.62 -4.21
CA HIS A 37 -9.40 -12.59 -5.21
C HIS A 37 -7.92 -12.41 -5.54
N VAL A 38 -7.25 -13.55 -5.73
CA VAL A 38 -5.81 -13.66 -5.95
C VAL A 38 -5.56 -14.09 -7.38
N ILE A 39 -4.54 -13.56 -8.04
CA ILE A 39 -4.24 -13.86 -9.44
C ILE A 39 -2.78 -14.23 -9.67
N ASP A 40 -2.55 -15.11 -10.63
CA ASP A 40 -1.23 -15.43 -11.16
C ASP A 40 -0.91 -14.48 -12.35
N ASN A 41 0.25 -13.79 -12.36
CA ASN A 41 0.60 -12.79 -13.38
C ASN A 41 1.68 -13.32 -14.36
N PRO A 42 1.40 -13.43 -15.68
CA PRO A 42 2.34 -14.00 -16.65
C PRO A 42 3.26 -12.98 -17.35
N VAL A 43 3.10 -11.66 -17.14
CA VAL A 43 4.01 -10.63 -17.69
C VAL A 43 5.27 -10.56 -16.82
N PRO A 44 6.49 -10.47 -17.37
CA PRO A 44 7.70 -10.32 -16.56
C PRO A 44 7.82 -8.87 -16.08
N CYS A 45 6.88 -8.44 -15.24
CA CYS A 45 7.05 -7.24 -14.42
C CYS A 45 7.72 -7.64 -13.12
N SER A 46 8.58 -6.77 -12.62
CA SER A 46 9.14 -6.92 -11.29
C SER A 46 8.33 -6.06 -10.34
N PHE A 47 8.13 -6.51 -9.12
CA PHE A 47 7.51 -5.69 -8.10
C PHE A 47 8.29 -5.78 -6.78
N ALA A 48 8.35 -4.69 -6.04
CA ALA A 48 9.05 -4.55 -4.77
C ALA A 48 8.16 -3.75 -3.81
N ALA A 49 7.39 -4.42 -2.97
CA ALA A 49 6.68 -3.76 -1.88
C ALA A 49 7.59 -3.64 -0.65
N PHE A 50 7.56 -2.53 0.09
CA PHE A 50 8.26 -2.39 1.38
C PHE A 50 7.47 -1.48 2.32
N GLU A 51 7.83 -1.36 3.58
CA GLU A 51 7.23 -0.40 4.50
C GLU A 51 8.20 0.75 4.77
N MET A 52 7.66 1.94 4.99
CA MET A 52 8.43 3.12 5.36
C MET A 52 7.66 4.00 6.34
N GLU A 53 8.40 4.55 7.31
CA GLU A 53 7.91 5.56 8.27
C GLU A 53 8.50 6.95 8.00
N GLN A 54 9.62 6.98 7.30
CA GLN A 54 10.36 8.18 6.93
C GLN A 54 10.89 8.01 5.51
N ALA A 55 11.36 9.11 4.91
CA ALA A 55 11.95 9.07 3.58
C ALA A 55 13.11 8.06 3.48
N VAL A 56 13.15 7.32 2.37
CA VAL A 56 14.14 6.29 2.10
C VAL A 56 14.89 6.56 0.80
N SER A 57 16.16 6.20 0.77
CA SER A 57 16.95 6.17 -0.47
C SER A 57 16.68 4.87 -1.21
N VAL A 58 16.45 4.97 -2.51
CA VAL A 58 16.26 3.85 -3.43
C VAL A 58 17.42 3.82 -4.40
N GLU A 59 18.06 2.66 -4.53
CA GLU A 59 19.07 2.38 -5.55
C GLU A 59 18.63 1.16 -6.36
N ILE A 60 18.70 1.25 -7.68
CA ILE A 60 18.32 0.16 -8.59
C ILE A 60 19.45 -0.07 -9.58
N GLU A 61 19.93 -1.31 -9.63
CA GLU A 61 20.82 -1.79 -10.68
C GLU A 61 19.99 -2.41 -11.81
N SER A 62 20.25 -1.96 -13.04
CA SER A 62 19.59 -2.47 -14.23
C SER A 62 20.48 -3.47 -14.94
N LYS A 63 19.90 -4.58 -15.41
CA LYS A 63 20.59 -5.54 -16.28
C LYS A 63 20.74 -5.05 -17.72
N VAL A 64 20.16 -3.89 -18.04
CA VAL A 64 20.28 -3.24 -19.34
C VAL A 64 20.85 -1.84 -19.15
N THR A 65 21.66 -1.39 -20.10
CA THR A 65 22.25 -0.05 -20.09
C THR A 65 21.18 1.02 -19.89
N VAL A 66 21.35 1.88 -18.89
CA VAL A 66 20.39 2.94 -18.55
C VAL A 66 20.81 4.25 -19.19
N LYS A 67 19.97 4.78 -20.07
CA LYS A 67 20.12 6.07 -20.76
C LYS A 67 19.27 7.17 -20.13
N TRP A 68 18.07 6.81 -19.68
CA TRP A 68 17.18 7.68 -18.91
C TRP A 68 16.25 6.84 -18.05
N VAL A 69 15.70 7.43 -16.98
CA VAL A 69 14.78 6.77 -16.06
C VAL A 69 13.71 7.74 -15.62
N ASP A 70 12.49 7.23 -15.54
CA ASP A 70 11.38 7.90 -14.88
C ASP A 70 10.98 7.11 -13.63
N VAL A 71 10.74 7.82 -12.53
CA VAL A 71 10.07 7.27 -11.34
C VAL A 71 8.70 7.87 -11.27
N ARG A 72 7.68 7.02 -11.34
CA ARG A 72 6.29 7.41 -11.30
C ARG A 72 5.69 7.18 -9.92
N PRO A 73 4.73 8.02 -9.49
CA PRO A 73 4.18 9.15 -10.26
C PRO A 73 5.13 10.36 -10.28
N LEU A 74 5.19 11.08 -11.41
CA LEU A 74 6.03 12.29 -11.53
C LEU A 74 5.63 13.39 -10.55
N SER A 75 4.36 13.41 -10.12
CA SER A 75 3.86 14.31 -9.07
C SER A 75 4.47 14.06 -7.70
N ALA A 76 5.04 12.87 -7.46
CA ALA A 76 5.85 12.63 -6.29
C ALA A 76 7.15 13.47 -6.32
N GLY A 77 7.41 14.18 -7.42
CA GLY A 77 8.55 15.08 -7.57
C GLY A 77 9.89 14.35 -7.58
N ILE A 78 9.85 13.02 -7.69
CA ILE A 78 11.03 12.16 -7.65
C ILE A 78 11.80 12.36 -8.95
N LYS A 79 13.00 12.93 -8.84
CA LYS A 79 13.93 13.10 -9.94
C LYS A 79 15.05 12.06 -9.78
N PRO A 80 14.97 10.91 -10.47
CA PRO A 80 16.03 9.92 -10.39
C PRO A 80 17.32 10.45 -11.03
N VAL A 81 18.44 10.02 -10.48
CA VAL A 81 19.77 10.32 -11.00
C VAL A 81 20.45 8.99 -11.34
N ILE A 82 21.14 8.95 -12.46
CA ILE A 82 21.97 7.80 -12.83
C ILE A 82 23.40 8.08 -12.34
N LYS A 83 23.92 7.26 -11.42
CA LYS A 83 25.29 7.34 -10.89
C LYS A 83 25.93 5.97 -10.98
N GLU A 84 27.09 5.85 -11.64
CA GLU A 84 27.84 4.59 -11.69
C GLU A 84 26.96 3.38 -12.11
N ASP A 85 26.15 3.56 -13.17
CA ASP A 85 25.16 2.59 -13.68
C ASP A 85 24.01 2.23 -12.72
N LYS A 86 23.88 2.93 -11.59
CA LYS A 86 22.75 2.82 -10.66
C LYS A 86 21.75 3.94 -10.88
N ILE A 87 20.48 3.60 -10.70
CA ILE A 87 19.36 4.55 -10.66
C ILE A 87 19.13 4.89 -9.18
N CYS A 88 19.30 6.15 -8.80
CA CYS A 88 19.20 6.61 -7.42
C CYS A 88 18.09 7.66 -7.26
N PHE A 89 17.26 7.53 -6.23
CA PHE A 89 16.29 8.55 -5.85
C PHE A 89 15.82 8.38 -4.41
N THR A 90 14.99 9.30 -3.91
CA THR A 90 14.39 9.21 -2.58
C THR A 90 12.88 9.07 -2.72
N ILE A 91 12.30 8.11 -1.99
CA ILE A 91 10.85 8.03 -1.77
C ILE A 91 10.60 8.65 -0.40
N THR A 92 9.75 9.68 -0.34
CA THR A 92 9.44 10.38 0.91
C THR A 92 8.15 9.93 1.55
N GLU A 93 7.25 9.33 0.77
CA GLU A 93 5.91 8.94 1.22
C GLU A 93 5.59 7.51 0.78
N PRO A 94 4.79 6.77 1.57
CA PRO A 94 4.12 5.57 1.11
C PRO A 94 3.29 5.80 -0.16
N GLY A 95 3.18 4.79 -1.01
CA GLY A 95 2.46 4.89 -2.28
C GLY A 95 2.69 3.68 -3.18
N ASN A 96 2.27 3.84 -4.43
CA ASN A 96 2.52 2.88 -5.49
C ASN A 96 3.39 3.59 -6.53
N TYR A 97 4.59 3.08 -6.74
CA TYR A 97 5.57 3.64 -7.65
C TYR A 97 5.84 2.67 -8.81
N SER A 98 6.26 3.24 -9.95
CA SER A 98 6.73 2.48 -11.11
C SER A 98 8.07 3.06 -11.53
N VAL A 99 9.07 2.20 -11.69
CA VAL A 99 10.38 2.57 -12.22
C VAL A 99 10.51 2.05 -13.64
N GLU A 100 10.76 2.99 -14.55
CA GLU A 100 10.70 2.77 -15.98
C GLU A 100 12.03 3.16 -16.61
N ILE A 101 12.71 2.15 -17.16
CA ILE A 101 14.09 2.27 -17.63
C ILE A 101 14.07 2.45 -19.15
N ASN A 102 14.77 3.46 -19.65
CA ASN A 102 14.85 3.78 -21.09
C ASN A 102 13.47 3.90 -21.76
N GLY A 103 12.48 4.38 -21.00
CA GLY A 103 11.10 4.47 -21.47
C GLY A 103 10.44 3.11 -21.73
N LYS A 104 11.02 1.99 -21.24
CA LYS A 104 10.48 0.63 -21.42
C LYS A 104 9.49 0.29 -20.30
N LEU A 105 8.23 0.15 -20.68
CA LEU A 105 7.12 -0.13 -19.77
C LEU A 105 6.74 -1.61 -19.68
N SER A 106 7.33 -2.47 -20.51
CA SER A 106 6.92 -3.89 -20.60
C SER A 106 7.48 -4.77 -19.48
N HIS A 107 8.47 -4.28 -18.76
CA HIS A 107 9.12 -4.97 -17.64
C HIS A 107 9.41 -3.94 -16.54
N PRO A 108 8.36 -3.22 -16.07
CA PRO A 108 8.57 -2.17 -15.09
C PRO A 108 8.96 -2.81 -13.77
N LEU A 109 9.64 -2.03 -12.93
CA LEU A 109 9.74 -2.35 -11.52
C LEU A 109 8.68 -1.54 -10.77
N PHE A 110 7.58 -2.20 -10.39
CA PHE A 110 6.63 -1.60 -9.47
C PHE A 110 7.23 -1.57 -8.07
N ILE A 111 7.15 -0.45 -7.36
CA ILE A 111 7.63 -0.34 -5.99
C ILE A 111 6.46 0.10 -5.11
N PHE A 112 6.07 -0.69 -4.12
CA PHE A 112 4.90 -0.44 -3.26
C PHE A 112 5.31 -0.16 -1.81
N PRO A 113 5.91 1.00 -1.49
CA PRO A 113 6.12 1.43 -0.12
C PRO A 113 4.77 1.65 0.57
N ARG A 114 4.55 0.97 1.68
CA ARG A 114 3.38 1.12 2.53
C ARG A 114 3.78 1.91 3.78
N SER A 115 2.80 2.54 4.42
CA SER A 115 3.04 3.22 5.69
C SER A 115 3.23 2.17 6.77
N GLY A 116 4.37 2.18 7.45
CA GLY A 116 4.68 1.26 8.55
C GLY A 116 3.98 1.60 9.87
N LEU A 117 3.21 2.70 9.93
CA LEU A 117 2.53 3.09 11.15
C LEU A 117 1.58 1.98 11.63
N PRO A 118 1.63 1.58 12.92
CA PRO A 118 0.53 0.83 13.48
C PRO A 118 -0.73 1.66 13.28
N LYS A 119 -1.72 1.10 12.57
CA LYS A 119 -3.08 1.66 12.51
C LYS A 119 -3.44 2.03 13.94
N VAL A 120 -3.59 3.32 14.21
CA VAL A 120 -3.92 3.85 15.53
C VAL A 120 -4.93 2.93 16.19
N SER A 121 -4.54 2.35 17.32
CA SER A 121 -5.48 1.83 18.31
C SER A 121 -6.48 2.95 18.56
N LEU A 122 -7.70 2.80 18.04
CA LEU A 122 -8.86 3.61 18.43
C LEU A 122 -9.26 3.24 19.87
N LYS A 123 -8.33 3.43 20.79
CA LYS A 123 -8.55 3.32 22.24
C LYS A 123 -7.94 4.54 22.93
N LEU A 124 -8.24 5.72 22.39
CA LEU A 124 -8.03 7.03 23.03
C LEU A 124 -9.00 8.05 22.42
N LYS A 125 -10.30 7.74 22.45
CA LYS A 125 -11.37 8.74 22.29
C LYS A 125 -12.62 8.46 23.13
N TRP A 126 -12.49 7.73 24.23
CA TRP A 126 -13.59 7.48 25.18
C TRP A 126 -13.26 7.83 26.65
N ASP A 127 -12.00 8.12 27.00
CA ASP A 127 -11.65 8.48 28.38
C ASP A 127 -12.10 9.89 28.80
N TRP A 128 -12.48 10.74 27.84
CA TRP A 128 -13.01 12.08 28.13
C TRP A 128 -14.50 12.09 28.48
N TYR A 129 -15.25 11.00 28.24
CA TYR A 129 -16.69 10.94 28.52
C TYR A 129 -17.03 10.18 29.82
N ILE A 130 -16.18 9.26 30.28
CA ILE A 130 -16.44 8.45 31.49
C ILE A 130 -16.02 9.18 32.79
N HIS A 131 -15.14 10.18 32.73
CA HIS A 131 -14.70 10.91 33.94
C HIS A 131 -15.60 12.07 34.38
N ARG A 132 -16.64 12.41 33.61
CA ARG A 132 -17.57 13.50 33.98
C ARG A 132 -18.80 13.03 34.78
N GLU A 133 -19.18 11.76 34.64
CA GLU A 133 -20.31 11.17 35.41
C GLU A 133 -19.91 10.75 36.84
N ALA A 134 -18.61 10.66 37.14
CA ALA A 134 -18.13 10.38 38.50
C ALA A 134 -17.98 11.63 39.38
N TYR A 135 -18.06 12.84 38.82
CA TYR A 135 -17.96 14.11 39.56
C TYR A 135 -19.32 14.76 39.90
N TYR A 136 -20.44 14.23 39.37
CA TYR A 136 -21.79 14.73 39.65
C TYR A 136 -22.72 13.70 40.33
N ALA A 137 -22.26 12.47 40.58
CA ALA A 137 -22.99 11.46 41.36
C ALA A 137 -22.58 11.45 42.86
N GLY A 138 -21.88 12.50 43.31
CA GLY A 138 -21.40 12.68 44.68
C GLY A 138 -22.00 13.89 45.41
N ILE A 139 -23.25 14.25 45.11
CA ILE A 139 -24.08 15.18 45.89
C ILE A 139 -25.51 14.66 45.92
#